data_AF-A0A8J3GYB8-F1
#
_entry.id   AF-A0A8J3GYB8-F1
#
_cell.length_a   1.000
_cell.length_b   1.000
_cell.length_c   1.000
_cell.angle_alpha   90.00
_cell.angle_beta   90.00
_cell.angle_gamma   90.00
#
_symmetry.space_group_name_H-M   'P 1'
#
loop_
_entity.id
_entity.type
_entity.pdbx_description
1 polymer ?
#
loop_
_entity_poly.entity_id
_entity_poly.type
_entity_poly.pdbx_seq_one_letter_code
_entity_poly.pdbx_strand_id
1 'polypeptide(L)'
;MNTYTPALLPNTPSNETLLEWDREHQLHPWAAMDDWQGYDNMLVDCANGIYLWDGEGRRFIDGPGGMWCVQIGYGREEMAEAIAAQVRKLPYTSPFTNTTEPSAVLARKLAELAPGDLNNVFFTTGGSTAVDTAIRTMHFRNNRLGRPDKKIVISREKAYHGSTYLAHSVTGKEREKNRFDIEKRLVRFLPDVNPYNRSEGMSVGEWCDLKVADLERMIAEVGAENIGAFIAEPILSSGGVIGRRRAITSAPSTSAGRMTSSISRTRSSRGSAGWATGSPRTTSSASSPT
;
A
#
# COMPACT_ATOMS: atom_id res chain seq x y z
N MET A 1 -37.71 12.97 -6.50
CA MET A 1 -36.56 12.05 -6.35
C MET A 1 -36.10 11.70 -7.75
N ASN A 2 -34.92 12.16 -8.19
CA ASN A 2 -34.37 11.72 -9.47
C ASN A 2 -33.94 10.26 -9.32
N THR A 3 -34.71 9.35 -9.92
CA THR A 3 -34.26 7.99 -10.19
C THR A 3 -33.20 8.09 -11.28
N TYR A 4 -31.94 7.83 -10.93
CA TYR A 4 -30.90 7.63 -11.93
C TYR A 4 -31.22 6.29 -12.59
N THR A 5 -31.66 6.32 -13.85
CA THR A 5 -31.90 5.12 -14.65
C THR A 5 -30.82 5.11 -15.74
N PRO A 6 -29.76 4.31 -15.60
CA PRO A 6 -28.76 4.20 -16.66
C PRO A 6 -29.43 3.66 -17.93
N ALA A 7 -28.97 4.12 -19.09
CA ALA A 7 -29.42 3.57 -20.36
C ALA A 7 -28.86 2.14 -20.50
N LEU A 8 -29.74 1.14 -20.43
CA LEU A 8 -29.38 -0.24 -20.73
C LEU A 8 -28.92 -0.34 -22.19
N LEU A 9 -27.76 -0.98 -22.42
CA LEU A 9 -27.31 -1.26 -23.78
C LEU A 9 -28.24 -2.30 -24.43
N PRO A 10 -28.45 -2.25 -25.76
CA PRO A 10 -29.21 -3.28 -26.45
C PRO A 10 -28.59 -4.66 -26.20
N ASN A 11 -29.43 -5.65 -25.87
CA ASN A 11 -29.06 -7.03 -25.49
C ASN A 11 -28.43 -7.22 -24.10
N THR A 12 -28.71 -6.34 -23.14
CA THR A 12 -28.29 -6.58 -21.74
C THR A 12 -29.09 -7.78 -21.16
N PRO A 13 -28.42 -8.82 -20.58
CA PRO A 13 -29.10 -9.93 -19.91
C PRO A 13 -29.98 -9.44 -18.75
N SER A 14 -30.95 -10.25 -18.32
CA SER A 14 -31.73 -9.94 -17.12
C SER A 14 -30.85 -10.02 -15.87
N ASN A 15 -31.26 -9.34 -14.79
CA ASN A 15 -30.56 -9.42 -13.50
C ASN A 15 -30.44 -10.86 -12.99
N GLU A 16 -31.47 -11.68 -13.21
CA GLU A 16 -31.48 -13.09 -12.84
C GLU A 16 -30.40 -13.87 -13.60
N THR A 17 -30.30 -13.69 -14.91
CA THR A 17 -29.27 -14.31 -15.74
C THR A 17 -27.86 -13.84 -15.33
N LEU A 18 -27.69 -12.56 -15.01
CA LEU A 18 -26.39 -12.04 -14.55
C LEU A 18 -25.95 -12.69 -13.22
N LEU A 19 -26.88 -12.83 -12.27
CA LEU A 19 -26.62 -13.46 -10.98
C LEU A 19 -26.36 -14.97 -11.12
N GLU A 20 -27.03 -15.64 -12.04
CA GLU A 20 -26.76 -17.04 -12.38
C GLU A 20 -25.33 -17.19 -12.93
N TRP A 21 -24.95 -16.40 -13.94
CA TRP A 21 -23.60 -16.43 -14.52
C TRP A 21 -22.51 -16.08 -13.50
N ASP A 22 -22.77 -15.15 -12.58
CA ASP A 22 -21.85 -14.82 -11.49
C ASP A 22 -21.54 -16.07 -10.64
N ARG A 23 -22.57 -16.78 -10.18
CA ARG A 23 -22.42 -18.00 -9.37
C ARG A 23 -21.75 -19.13 -10.13
N GLU A 24 -21.96 -19.23 -11.44
CA GLU A 24 -21.42 -20.32 -12.25
C GLU A 24 -20.00 -20.07 -12.74
N HIS A 25 -19.62 -18.81 -12.95
CA HIS A 25 -18.42 -18.49 -13.72
C HIS A 25 -17.43 -17.56 -13.01
N GLN A 26 -17.82 -16.91 -11.90
CA GLN A 26 -16.97 -15.94 -11.22
C GLN A 26 -16.52 -16.40 -9.83
N LEU A 27 -15.21 -16.54 -9.66
CA LEU A 27 -14.58 -16.71 -8.34
C LEU A 27 -14.33 -15.34 -7.72
N HIS A 28 -15.12 -14.98 -6.71
CA HIS A 28 -14.96 -13.71 -6.01
C HIS A 28 -13.75 -13.70 -5.07
N PRO A 29 -13.00 -12.59 -4.99
CA PRO A 29 -11.94 -12.44 -3.99
C PRO A 29 -12.50 -12.61 -2.57
N TRP A 30 -11.82 -13.43 -1.76
CA TRP A 30 -12.20 -13.69 -0.36
C TRP A 30 -13.59 -14.30 -0.13
N ALA A 31 -14.18 -14.94 -1.12
CA ALA A 31 -15.35 -15.80 -0.91
C ALA A 31 -15.00 -17.01 -0.04
N ALA A 32 -15.96 -17.50 0.75
CA ALA A 32 -15.81 -18.80 1.39
C ALA A 32 -15.95 -19.90 0.33
N MET A 33 -14.88 -20.63 0.09
CA MET A 33 -14.83 -21.62 -0.99
C MET A 33 -15.73 -22.84 -0.75
N ASP A 34 -16.15 -23.08 0.49
CA ASP A 34 -17.04 -24.18 0.85
C ASP A 34 -18.47 -23.97 0.32
N ASP A 35 -18.84 -22.73 -0.03
CA ASP A 35 -20.19 -22.35 -0.51
C ASP A 35 -20.14 -21.15 -1.48
N TRP A 36 -19.12 -21.06 -2.33
CA TRP A 36 -18.88 -19.86 -3.14
C TRP A 36 -19.97 -19.58 -4.18
N GLN A 37 -20.71 -20.61 -4.62
CA GLN A 37 -21.83 -20.49 -5.56
C GLN A 37 -23.17 -20.21 -4.85
N GLY A 38 -23.29 -20.47 -3.55
CA GLY A 38 -24.51 -20.27 -2.77
C GLY A 38 -24.70 -18.85 -2.27
N TYR A 39 -23.71 -17.97 -2.45
CA TYR A 39 -23.78 -16.58 -1.99
C TYR A 39 -24.84 -15.77 -2.75
N ASP A 40 -25.71 -15.12 -1.99
CA ASP A 40 -26.64 -14.10 -2.49
C ASP A 40 -25.92 -12.75 -2.63
N ASN A 41 -25.10 -12.64 -3.66
CA ASN A 41 -24.38 -11.40 -3.97
C ASN A 41 -25.35 -10.33 -4.47
N MET A 42 -25.22 -9.10 -3.96
CA MET A 42 -25.97 -7.96 -4.48
C MET A 42 -25.47 -7.60 -5.88
N LEU A 43 -26.36 -7.64 -6.88
CA LEU A 43 -26.09 -7.08 -8.20
C LEU A 43 -26.07 -5.55 -8.12
N VAL A 44 -24.89 -4.95 -8.11
CA VAL A 44 -24.71 -3.49 -8.20
C VAL A 44 -24.92 -3.05 -9.65
N ASP A 45 -25.89 -2.18 -9.91
CA ASP A 45 -26.20 -1.68 -11.24
C ASP A 45 -25.49 -0.36 -11.55
N CYS A 46 -25.65 0.64 -10.68
CA CYS A 46 -25.08 1.97 -10.91
C CYS A 46 -24.76 2.74 -9.63
N ALA A 47 -24.05 3.87 -9.78
CA ALA A 47 -23.55 4.66 -8.66
C ALA A 47 -23.40 6.15 -9.00
N ASN A 48 -23.62 7.01 -8.01
CA ASN A 48 -23.42 8.47 -8.11
C ASN A 48 -23.18 9.08 -6.73
N GLY A 49 -22.14 9.91 -6.60
CA GLY A 49 -21.76 10.52 -5.33
C GLY A 49 -21.35 9.47 -4.31
N ILE A 50 -22.13 9.32 -3.24
CA ILE A 50 -21.93 8.30 -2.18
C ILE A 50 -22.93 7.14 -2.28
N TYR A 51 -23.75 7.11 -3.33
CA TYR A 51 -24.86 6.18 -3.45
C TYR A 51 -24.58 5.09 -4.48
N LEU A 52 -25.05 3.88 -4.18
CA LEU A 52 -25.15 2.73 -5.08
C LEU A 52 -26.62 2.38 -5.29
N TRP A 53 -26.94 1.83 -6.44
CA TRP A 53 -28.24 1.23 -6.74
C TRP A 53 -28.01 -0.21 -7.17
N ASP A 54 -28.85 -1.13 -6.66
CA ASP A 54 -28.84 -2.51 -7.12
C ASP A 54 -29.70 -2.69 -8.38
N GLY A 55 -29.72 -3.90 -8.93
CA GLY A 55 -30.52 -4.25 -10.10
C GLY A 55 -32.03 -4.05 -9.93
N GLU A 56 -32.54 -3.97 -8.71
CA GLU A 56 -33.96 -3.67 -8.42
C GLU A 56 -34.22 -2.16 -8.24
N GLY A 57 -33.18 -1.33 -8.36
CA GLY A 57 -33.24 0.11 -8.18
C GLY A 57 -33.26 0.56 -6.71
N ARG A 58 -32.98 -0.34 -5.75
CA ARG A 58 -32.86 0.02 -4.34
C ARG A 58 -31.56 0.78 -4.12
N ARG A 59 -31.64 1.89 -3.39
CA ARG A 59 -30.51 2.80 -3.16
C ARG A 59 -29.84 2.54 -1.82
N PHE A 60 -28.51 2.46 -1.84
CA PHE A 60 -27.65 2.26 -0.67
C PHE A 60 -26.67 3.42 -0.52
N ILE A 61 -26.23 3.68 0.71
CA ILE A 61 -25.05 4.53 0.97
C ILE A 61 -23.84 3.61 1.02
N ASP A 62 -22.82 3.91 0.23
CA ASP A 62 -21.54 3.24 0.29
C ASP A 62 -20.64 3.89 1.35
N GLY A 63 -20.75 3.40 2.58
CA GLY A 63 -19.99 3.89 3.72
C GLY A 63 -18.46 3.74 3.55
N PRO A 64 -17.95 2.59 3.08
CA PRO A 64 -16.52 2.40 2.83
C PRO A 64 -15.93 3.16 1.63
N GLY A 65 -16.76 3.60 0.68
CA GLY A 65 -16.27 4.19 -0.57
C GLY A 65 -15.59 3.14 -1.45
N GLY A 66 -16.32 2.07 -1.74
CA GLY A 66 -15.88 0.86 -2.43
C GLY A 66 -15.06 0.01 -1.48
N MET A 67 -13.80 -0.21 -1.83
CA MET A 67 -12.83 -0.83 -0.92
C MET A 67 -11.79 0.21 -0.50
N TRP A 68 -12.26 1.28 0.17
CA TRP A 68 -11.44 2.41 0.62
C TRP A 68 -10.76 3.21 -0.52
N CYS A 69 -11.36 3.21 -1.72
CA CYS A 69 -10.70 3.68 -2.94
C CYS A 69 -11.48 4.75 -3.72
N VAL A 70 -12.78 4.91 -3.50
CA VAL A 70 -13.63 5.87 -4.24
C VAL A 70 -13.69 7.22 -3.51
N GLN A 71 -12.53 7.83 -3.29
CA GLN A 71 -12.39 9.01 -2.42
C GLN A 71 -13.04 10.29 -2.95
N ILE A 72 -13.26 10.39 -4.26
CA ILE A 72 -13.90 11.55 -4.91
C ILE A 72 -15.38 11.31 -5.24
N GLY A 73 -15.94 10.18 -4.80
CA GLY A 73 -17.30 9.74 -5.12
C GLY A 73 -17.46 9.14 -6.52
N TYR A 74 -18.60 8.49 -6.75
CA TYR A 74 -18.99 7.87 -8.01
C TYR A 74 -19.51 8.88 -9.04
N GLY A 75 -19.49 8.52 -10.32
CA GLY A 75 -20.12 9.31 -11.40
C GLY A 75 -19.35 10.58 -11.79
N ARG A 76 -18.02 10.56 -11.75
CA ARG A 76 -17.18 11.73 -12.08
C ARG A 76 -16.96 11.87 -13.58
N GLU A 77 -17.79 12.68 -14.24
CA GLU A 77 -17.72 12.89 -15.69
C GLU A 77 -16.33 13.35 -16.16
N GLU A 78 -15.72 14.31 -15.46
CA GLU A 78 -14.36 14.79 -15.75
C GLU A 78 -13.32 13.65 -15.83
N MET A 79 -13.45 12.64 -14.96
CA MET A 79 -12.57 11.46 -14.96
C MET A 79 -12.86 10.57 -16.17
N ALA A 80 -14.14 10.36 -16.50
CA ALA A 80 -14.55 9.56 -17.65
C ALA A 80 -14.05 10.18 -18.97
N GLU A 81 -14.21 11.50 -19.13
CA GLU A 81 -13.73 12.25 -20.29
C GLU A 81 -12.20 12.17 -20.43
N ALA A 82 -11.46 12.35 -19.33
CA ALA A 82 -10.00 12.27 -19.33
C ALA A 82 -9.49 10.88 -19.74
N ILE A 83 -10.11 9.81 -19.20
CA ILE A 83 -9.78 8.42 -19.58
C ILE A 83 -10.10 8.20 -21.06
N ALA A 84 -11.30 8.57 -21.50
CA ALA A 84 -11.74 8.36 -22.88
C ALA A 84 -10.85 9.09 -23.89
N ALA A 85 -10.44 10.33 -23.58
CA ALA A 85 -9.51 11.10 -24.39
C ALA A 85 -8.12 10.43 -24.47
N GLN A 86 -7.58 9.96 -23.34
CA GLN A 86 -6.28 9.30 -23.32
C GLN A 86 -6.31 7.94 -24.05
N VAL A 87 -7.37 7.15 -23.90
CA VAL A 87 -7.56 5.87 -24.62
C VAL A 87 -7.60 6.09 -26.13
N ARG A 88 -8.28 7.14 -26.62
CA ARG A 88 -8.29 7.50 -28.04
C ARG A 88 -6.92 7.99 -28.54
N LYS A 89 -6.17 8.73 -27.71
CA LYS A 89 -4.85 9.28 -28.06
C LYS A 89 -3.76 8.22 -28.07
N LEU A 90 -3.65 7.45 -26.98
CA LEU A 90 -2.67 6.39 -26.79
C LEU A 90 -3.14 5.50 -25.63
N PRO A 91 -3.77 4.33 -25.91
CA PRO A 91 -4.30 3.47 -24.86
C PRO A 91 -3.22 2.73 -24.08
N TYR A 92 -2.08 2.44 -24.72
CA TYR A 92 -0.96 1.75 -24.10
C TYR A 92 0.36 1.97 -24.86
N THR A 93 1.45 2.08 -24.12
CA THR A 93 2.82 1.87 -24.61
C THR A 93 3.68 1.31 -23.48
N SER A 94 4.74 0.59 -23.84
CA SER A 94 5.61 -0.06 -22.86
C SER A 94 6.45 0.97 -22.08
N PRO A 95 6.40 0.95 -20.72
CA PRO A 95 7.25 1.82 -19.90
C PRO A 95 8.71 1.35 -19.80
N PHE A 96 9.05 0.19 -20.37
CA PHE A 96 10.41 -0.35 -20.34
C PHE A 96 11.41 0.47 -21.16
N THR A 97 10.91 1.17 -22.20
CA THR A 97 11.76 1.94 -23.12
C THR A 97 11.23 3.35 -23.40
N ASN A 98 9.94 3.59 -23.14
CA ASN A 98 9.26 4.82 -23.54
C ASN A 98 8.69 5.55 -22.33
N THR A 99 8.53 6.86 -22.47
CA THR A 99 7.81 7.71 -21.51
C THR A 99 6.48 8.18 -22.10
N THR A 100 5.56 8.60 -21.23
CA THR A 100 4.29 9.21 -21.63
C THR A 100 4.03 10.47 -20.83
N GLU A 101 3.31 11.42 -21.44
CA GLU A 101 2.88 12.65 -20.75
C GLU A 101 2.11 12.33 -19.44
N PRO A 102 1.11 11.42 -19.40
CA PRO A 102 0.42 11.10 -18.15
C PRO A 102 1.35 10.56 -17.05
N SER A 103 2.30 9.67 -17.39
CA SER A 103 3.20 9.10 -16.39
C SER A 103 4.18 10.14 -15.83
N ALA A 104 4.72 11.01 -16.67
CA ALA A 104 5.63 12.08 -16.24
C ALA A 104 4.92 13.12 -15.35
N VAL A 105 3.71 13.55 -15.76
CA VAL A 105 2.89 14.51 -14.98
C VAL A 105 2.50 13.92 -13.64
N LEU A 106 2.03 12.66 -13.61
CA LEU A 106 1.63 12.01 -12.36
C LEU A 106 2.82 11.79 -11.43
N ALA A 107 3.97 11.36 -11.95
CA ALA A 107 5.17 11.15 -11.13
C ALA A 107 5.63 12.45 -10.46
N ARG A 108 5.65 13.55 -11.22
CA ARG A 108 5.93 14.89 -10.67
C ARG A 108 4.91 15.27 -9.60
N LYS A 109 3.61 15.10 -9.87
CA LYS A 109 2.56 15.49 -8.93
C LYS A 109 2.64 14.72 -7.61
N LEU A 110 2.95 13.43 -7.66
CA LEU A 110 3.16 12.61 -6.48
C LEU A 110 4.39 13.05 -5.69
N ALA A 111 5.50 13.37 -6.35
CA ALA A 111 6.70 13.89 -5.69
C ALA A 111 6.43 15.24 -4.97
N GLU A 112 5.63 16.14 -5.56
CA GLU A 112 5.23 17.40 -4.92
C GLU A 112 4.40 17.21 -3.64
N LEU A 113 3.60 16.13 -3.57
CA LEU A 113 2.71 15.85 -2.45
C LEU A 113 3.37 14.98 -1.37
N ALA A 114 4.41 14.23 -1.73
CA ALA A 114 5.11 13.33 -0.83
C ALA A 114 6.01 14.12 0.16
N PRO A 115 6.19 13.62 1.40
CA PRO A 115 7.01 14.31 2.39
C PRO A 115 8.51 14.16 2.13
N GLY A 116 9.27 15.19 2.49
CA GLY A 116 10.73 15.12 2.59
C GLY A 116 11.43 14.91 1.24
N ASP A 117 12.18 13.81 1.14
CA ASP A 117 13.01 13.48 -0.02
C ASP A 117 12.41 12.37 -0.92
N LEU A 118 11.13 12.02 -0.72
CA LEU A 118 10.40 11.04 -1.51
C LEU A 118 10.01 11.59 -2.90
N ASN A 119 11.01 11.71 -3.78
CA ASN A 119 10.90 12.43 -5.06
C ASN A 119 10.88 11.53 -6.31
N ASN A 120 10.83 10.20 -6.15
CA ASN A 120 10.87 9.25 -7.25
C ASN A 120 9.74 8.23 -7.13
N VAL A 121 9.08 7.93 -8.25
CA VAL A 121 7.90 7.06 -8.31
C VAL A 121 8.16 5.87 -9.22
N PHE A 122 7.84 4.68 -8.72
CA PHE A 122 7.72 3.47 -9.53
C PHE A 122 6.24 3.06 -9.54
N PHE A 123 5.61 3.06 -10.72
CA PHE A 123 4.19 2.73 -10.84
C PHE A 123 3.96 1.21 -10.84
N THR A 124 2.89 0.81 -10.15
CA THR A 124 2.35 -0.56 -10.18
C THR A 124 0.84 -0.49 -10.40
N THR A 125 0.19 -1.66 -10.50
CA THR A 125 -1.27 -1.76 -10.70
C THR A 125 -2.07 -1.77 -9.39
N GLY A 126 -1.42 -1.81 -8.23
CA GLY A 126 -2.11 -1.84 -6.94
C GLY A 126 -1.18 -2.00 -5.73
N GLY A 127 -1.79 -2.01 -4.54
CA GLY A 127 -1.06 -2.06 -3.27
C GLY A 127 -0.17 -3.29 -3.10
N SER A 128 -0.68 -4.48 -3.43
CA SER A 128 0.08 -5.74 -3.32
C SER A 128 1.37 -5.70 -4.16
N THR A 129 1.28 -5.27 -5.43
CA THR A 129 2.44 -5.19 -6.33
C THR A 129 3.40 -4.05 -5.96
N ALA A 130 2.89 -2.98 -5.32
CA ALA A 130 3.73 -1.94 -4.74
C ALA A 130 4.56 -2.46 -3.54
N VAL A 131 3.96 -3.27 -2.67
CA VAL A 131 4.66 -3.92 -1.55
C VAL A 131 5.73 -4.89 -2.06
N ASP A 132 5.41 -5.75 -3.03
CA ASP A 132 6.40 -6.62 -3.68
C ASP A 132 7.58 -5.82 -4.24
N THR A 133 7.30 -4.70 -4.91
CA THR A 133 8.33 -3.81 -5.46
C THR A 133 9.20 -3.19 -4.36
N ALA A 134 8.59 -2.73 -3.27
CA ALA A 134 9.31 -2.14 -2.14
C ALA A 134 10.26 -3.15 -1.47
N ILE A 135 9.79 -4.38 -1.23
CA ILE A 135 10.61 -5.47 -0.65
C ILE A 135 11.76 -5.83 -1.58
N ARG A 136 11.50 -6.00 -2.88
CA ARG A 136 12.54 -6.31 -3.88
C ARG A 136 13.57 -5.19 -4.00
N THR A 137 13.13 -3.93 -3.95
CA THR A 137 14.02 -2.76 -3.98
C THR A 137 14.91 -2.72 -2.74
N MET A 138 14.35 -3.02 -1.56
CA MET A 138 15.12 -3.17 -0.32
C MET A 138 16.17 -4.28 -0.44
N HIS A 139 15.79 -5.45 -0.97
CA HIS A 139 16.72 -6.56 -1.20
C HIS A 139 17.84 -6.15 -2.18
N PHE A 140 17.49 -5.54 -3.31
CA PHE A 140 18.43 -5.06 -4.31
C PHE A 140 19.44 -4.08 -3.70
N ARG A 141 18.95 -3.07 -2.99
CA ARG A 141 19.80 -2.08 -2.32
C ARG A 141 20.78 -2.73 -1.35
N ASN A 142 20.31 -3.66 -0.52
CA ASN A 142 21.17 -4.33 0.46
C ASN A 142 22.21 -5.23 -0.22
N ASN A 143 21.86 -5.94 -1.29
CA ASN A 143 22.83 -6.69 -2.10
C ASN A 143 23.89 -5.77 -2.70
N ARG A 144 23.47 -4.65 -3.28
CA ARG A 144 24.39 -3.70 -3.93
C ARG A 144 25.38 -3.05 -2.96
N LEU A 145 25.00 -2.95 -1.69
CA LEU A 145 25.81 -2.45 -0.58
C LEU A 145 26.62 -3.54 0.14
N GLY A 146 26.66 -4.77 -0.37
CA GLY A 146 27.42 -5.87 0.24
C GLY A 146 26.83 -6.41 1.54
N ARG A 147 25.51 -6.28 1.73
CA ARG A 147 24.78 -6.78 2.92
C ARG A 147 23.74 -7.82 2.51
N PRO A 148 24.18 -9.02 2.05
CA PRO A 148 23.28 -10.04 1.51
C PRO A 148 22.34 -10.65 2.56
N ASP A 149 22.67 -10.58 3.85
CA ASP A 149 21.83 -11.13 4.92
C ASP A 149 20.76 -10.15 5.43
N LYS A 150 20.88 -8.86 5.07
CA LYS A 150 19.96 -7.79 5.51
C LYS A 150 18.64 -7.80 4.72
N LYS A 151 17.80 -8.80 4.96
CA LYS A 151 16.58 -9.11 4.17
C LYS A 151 15.29 -9.25 4.96
N ILE A 152 15.36 -9.45 6.27
CA ILE A 152 14.17 -9.69 7.09
C ILE A 152 13.32 -8.42 7.16
N VAL A 153 12.01 -8.57 6.99
CA VAL A 153 11.02 -7.52 7.14
C VAL A 153 10.36 -7.66 8.50
N ILE A 154 10.34 -6.60 9.29
CA ILE A 154 9.49 -6.54 10.48
C ILE A 154 8.13 -6.00 10.04
N SER A 155 7.06 -6.72 10.36
CA SER A 155 5.66 -6.34 10.19
C SER A 155 4.94 -6.42 11.54
N ARG A 156 3.60 -6.32 11.56
CA ARG A 156 2.78 -6.36 12.77
C ARG A 156 1.61 -7.32 12.60
N GLU A 157 1.19 -7.93 13.70
CA GLU A 157 -0.09 -8.61 13.77
C GLU A 157 -1.23 -7.65 13.35
N LYS A 158 -2.25 -8.23 12.71
CA LYS A 158 -3.42 -7.54 12.14
C LYS A 158 -3.12 -6.58 10.97
N ALA A 159 -1.86 -6.40 10.56
CA ALA A 159 -1.50 -5.61 9.38
C ALA A 159 -1.96 -6.28 8.08
N TYR A 160 -2.33 -5.47 7.09
CA TYR A 160 -2.64 -5.91 5.73
C TYR A 160 -1.78 -5.18 4.72
N HIS A 161 -1.03 -5.95 3.93
CA HIS A 161 -0.09 -5.40 2.95
C HIS A 161 -0.37 -5.91 1.53
N GLY A 162 -1.43 -6.70 1.35
CA GLY A 162 -1.85 -7.22 0.05
C GLY A 162 -1.89 -8.74 0.01
N SER A 163 -2.11 -9.26 -1.20
CA SER A 163 -2.40 -10.67 -1.46
C SER A 163 -1.54 -11.32 -2.55
N THR A 164 -0.51 -10.63 -3.06
CA THR A 164 0.57 -11.30 -3.82
C THR A 164 1.41 -12.15 -2.86
N TYR A 165 2.17 -13.14 -3.35
CA TYR A 165 2.91 -14.04 -2.46
C TYR A 165 3.83 -13.32 -1.45
N LEU A 166 4.61 -12.31 -1.89
CA LEU A 166 5.48 -11.54 -1.01
C LEU A 166 4.69 -10.58 -0.10
N ALA A 167 3.73 -9.83 -0.65
CA ALA A 167 2.88 -8.94 0.14
C ALA A 167 2.06 -9.69 1.20
N HIS A 168 1.50 -10.83 0.85
CA HIS A 168 0.77 -11.70 1.76
C HIS A 168 1.71 -12.28 2.84
N SER A 169 2.95 -12.60 2.49
CA SER A 169 3.95 -13.04 3.48
C SER A 169 4.23 -11.99 4.55
N VAL A 170 3.99 -10.70 4.30
CA VAL A 170 4.14 -9.64 5.31
C VAL A 170 2.80 -9.16 5.90
N THR A 171 1.68 -9.76 5.51
CA THR A 171 0.35 -9.53 6.10
C THR A 171 0.23 -10.33 7.41
N GLY A 172 -0.13 -9.67 8.51
CA GLY A 172 -0.22 -10.28 9.85
C GLY A 172 -1.64 -10.67 10.27
N LYS A 173 -2.56 -10.82 9.31
CA LYS A 173 -3.96 -11.12 9.59
C LYS A 173 -4.19 -12.60 9.84
N GLU A 174 -4.24 -12.95 11.12
CA GLU A 174 -4.60 -14.28 11.61
C GLU A 174 -5.95 -14.84 11.09
N ARG A 175 -6.90 -13.95 10.75
CA ARG A 175 -8.22 -14.35 10.20
C ARG A 175 -8.12 -14.92 8.78
N GLU A 176 -7.02 -14.70 8.08
CA GLU A 176 -6.79 -15.26 6.75
C GLU A 176 -6.37 -16.73 6.89
N LYS A 177 -7.33 -17.61 7.21
CA LYS A 177 -7.17 -19.08 7.13
C LYS A 177 -7.28 -19.57 5.68
N ASN A 178 -6.65 -18.84 4.77
CA ASN A 178 -6.82 -18.98 3.32
C ASN A 178 -6.04 -20.17 2.73
N ARG A 179 -5.37 -20.98 3.57
CA ARG A 179 -4.57 -22.15 3.19
C ARG A 179 -3.43 -21.85 2.20
N PHE A 180 -3.10 -20.58 1.96
CA PHE A 180 -1.97 -20.21 1.12
C PHE A 180 -0.66 -20.30 1.90
N ASP A 181 0.37 -20.82 1.25
CA ASP A 181 1.72 -20.77 1.78
C ASP A 181 2.28 -19.34 1.71
N ILE A 182 3.15 -19.02 2.67
CA ILE A 182 3.88 -17.76 2.77
C ILE A 182 5.36 -18.02 2.99
N GLU A 183 6.22 -17.05 2.65
CA GLU A 183 7.64 -17.11 2.96
C GLU A 183 7.88 -16.71 4.43
N LYS A 184 7.75 -17.70 5.32
CA LYS A 184 7.87 -17.52 6.78
C LYS A 184 9.24 -17.00 7.22
N ARG A 185 10.30 -17.23 6.44
CA ARG A 185 11.66 -16.79 6.81
C ARG A 185 11.86 -15.30 6.56
N LEU A 186 11.08 -14.70 5.65
CA LEU A 186 11.20 -13.30 5.25
C LEU A 186 10.76 -12.33 6.35
N VAL A 187 9.81 -12.72 7.20
CA VAL A 187 9.10 -11.78 8.08
C VAL A 187 9.26 -12.12 9.57
N ARG A 188 9.18 -11.09 10.41
CA ARG A 188 8.87 -11.21 11.84
C ARG A 188 7.71 -10.29 12.18
N PHE A 189 6.78 -10.77 12.99
CA PHE A 189 5.60 -10.00 13.39
C PHE A 189 5.76 -9.49 14.81
N LEU A 190 5.60 -8.19 14.97
CA LEU A 190 5.37 -7.57 16.27
C LEU A 190 3.93 -7.79 16.72
N PRO A 191 3.67 -7.82 18.05
CA PRO A 191 2.33 -8.03 18.58
C PRO A 191 1.37 -6.90 18.20
N ASP A 192 0.07 -7.18 18.31
CA ASP A 192 -1.01 -6.20 18.11
C ASP A 192 -0.76 -4.90 18.90
N VAL A 193 -0.99 -3.78 18.23
CA VAL A 193 -0.82 -2.42 18.75
C VAL A 193 -2.13 -1.79 19.22
N ASN A 194 -3.25 -2.51 19.13
CA ASN A 194 -4.56 -2.03 19.56
C ASN A 194 -4.55 -1.66 21.05
N PRO A 195 -4.72 -0.37 21.41
CA PRO A 195 -4.67 0.05 22.80
C PRO A 195 -5.84 -0.47 23.64
N TYR A 196 -6.91 -1.02 23.05
CA TYR A 196 -7.97 -1.67 23.81
C TYR A 196 -7.56 -3.02 24.41
N ASN A 197 -6.44 -3.60 23.97
CA ASN A 197 -5.88 -4.83 24.53
C ASN A 197 -4.93 -4.57 25.72
N ARG A 198 -4.77 -3.31 26.15
CA ARG A 198 -3.93 -2.96 27.30
C ARG A 198 -4.51 -3.53 28.60
N SER A 199 -3.66 -3.86 29.57
CA SER A 199 -4.11 -4.31 30.88
C SER A 199 -4.92 -3.23 31.59
N GLU A 200 -5.79 -3.64 32.50
CA GLU A 200 -6.54 -2.71 33.35
C GLU A 200 -5.57 -1.78 34.10
N GLY A 201 -5.93 -0.49 34.18
CA GLY A 201 -5.10 0.55 34.80
C GLY A 201 -3.93 1.07 33.95
N MET A 202 -3.57 0.41 32.84
CA MET A 202 -2.48 0.88 31.98
C MET A 202 -2.92 2.09 31.12
N SER A 203 -2.11 3.14 31.13
CA SER A 203 -2.31 4.30 30.27
C SER A 203 -1.95 4.01 28.81
N VAL A 204 -2.46 4.83 27.88
CA VAL A 204 -2.09 4.73 26.45
C VAL A 204 -0.61 5.06 26.22
N GLY A 205 -0.01 5.90 27.08
CA GLY A 205 1.41 6.23 27.02
C GLY A 205 2.27 5.01 27.34
N GLU A 206 2.00 4.36 28.46
CA GLU A 206 2.69 3.12 28.87
C GLU A 206 2.50 2.00 27.86
N TRP A 207 1.30 1.87 27.28
CA TRP A 207 1.06 0.93 26.18
C TRP A 207 1.94 1.22 24.96
N CYS A 208 2.06 2.49 24.57
CA CYS A 208 2.92 2.90 23.47
C CYS A 208 4.39 2.57 23.75
N ASP A 209 4.87 2.84 24.96
CA ASP A 209 6.24 2.54 25.36
C ASP A 209 6.51 1.03 25.35
N LEU A 210 5.52 0.22 25.78
CA LEU A 210 5.59 -1.24 25.68
C LEU A 210 5.72 -1.70 24.21
N LYS A 211 4.98 -1.11 23.28
CA LYS A 211 5.06 -1.45 21.84
C LYS A 211 6.39 -1.02 21.22
N VAL A 212 6.99 0.07 21.69
CA VAL A 212 8.35 0.44 21.30
C VAL A 212 9.36 -0.58 21.82
N ALA A 213 9.21 -1.00 23.08
CA ALA A 213 10.07 -2.02 23.67
C ALA A 213 9.95 -3.39 22.96
N ASP A 214 8.77 -3.75 22.42
CA ASP A 214 8.61 -4.93 21.56
C ASP A 214 9.50 -4.85 20.30
N LEU A 215 9.53 -3.69 19.64
CA LEU A 215 10.40 -3.48 18.47
C LEU A 215 11.88 -3.55 18.84
N GLU A 216 12.28 -2.95 19.96
CA GLU A 216 13.67 -3.01 20.44
C GLU A 216 14.11 -4.44 20.75
N ARG A 217 13.26 -5.23 21.42
CA ARG A 217 13.51 -6.66 21.67
C ARG A 217 13.63 -7.45 20.37
N MET A 218 12.72 -7.24 19.42
CA MET A 218 12.75 -7.91 18.12
C MET A 218 14.05 -7.61 17.36
N ILE A 219 14.51 -6.36 17.37
CA ILE A 219 15.77 -5.98 16.73
C ILE A 219 16.96 -6.67 17.41
N ALA A 220 16.97 -6.74 18.75
CA ALA A 220 18.03 -7.40 19.51
C ALA A 220 18.06 -8.92 19.27
N GLU A 221 16.89 -9.57 19.16
CA GLU A 221 16.78 -11.01 18.91
C GLU A 221 17.20 -11.40 17.49
N VAL A 222 16.73 -10.65 16.48
CA VAL A 222 16.97 -10.95 15.06
C VAL A 222 18.36 -10.51 14.60
N GLY A 223 18.92 -9.48 15.23
CA GLY A 223 20.13 -8.80 14.78
C GLY A 223 19.82 -7.72 13.74
N ALA A 224 20.25 -6.48 14.03
CA ALA A 224 20.00 -5.32 13.18
C ALA A 224 20.63 -5.48 11.78
N GLU A 225 21.69 -6.26 11.64
CA GLU A 225 22.35 -6.60 10.39
C GLU A 225 21.49 -7.45 9.47
N ASN A 226 20.52 -8.20 10.00
CA ASN A 226 19.63 -9.08 9.22
C ASN A 226 18.31 -8.39 8.81
N ILE A 227 17.94 -7.29 9.49
CA ILE A 227 16.66 -6.60 9.25
C ILE A 227 16.78 -5.58 8.12
N GLY A 228 16.09 -5.83 7.01
CA GLY A 228 16.05 -4.97 5.84
C GLY A 228 15.11 -3.78 5.94
N ALA A 229 13.93 -3.97 6.54
CA ALA A 229 12.89 -2.95 6.65
C ALA A 229 11.93 -3.21 7.81
N PHE A 230 11.22 -2.16 8.23
CA PHE A 230 9.99 -2.22 9.00
C PHE A 230 8.86 -1.67 8.12
N ILE A 231 7.79 -2.44 7.93
CA ILE A 231 6.61 -2.04 7.16
C ILE A 231 5.40 -1.88 8.07
N ALA A 232 4.66 -0.78 7.88
CA ALA A 232 3.53 -0.45 8.74
C ALA A 232 2.54 0.48 8.02
N GLU A 233 1.25 0.16 8.14
CA GLU A 233 0.17 1.12 7.89
C GLU A 233 0.17 2.21 9.00
N PRO A 234 0.04 3.51 8.66
CA PRO A 234 -0.09 4.57 9.68
C PRO A 234 -1.33 4.38 10.59
N ILE A 235 -2.42 3.89 10.01
CA ILE A 235 -3.65 3.46 10.66
C ILE A 235 -3.96 2.07 10.10
N LEU A 236 -4.11 1.06 10.96
CA LEU A 236 -4.45 -0.29 10.50
C LEU A 236 -5.92 -0.30 10.07
N SER A 237 -6.17 -0.12 8.78
CA SER A 237 -7.54 -0.01 8.27
C SER A 237 -8.20 -1.38 8.29
N SER A 238 -7.69 -2.32 7.50
CA SER A 238 -8.26 -3.66 7.40
C SER A 238 -8.03 -4.52 8.65
N GLY A 239 -7.17 -4.07 9.57
CA GLY A 239 -6.98 -4.64 10.90
C GLY A 239 -8.05 -4.24 11.93
N GLY A 240 -9.00 -3.37 11.56
CA GLY A 240 -10.10 -2.94 12.43
C GLY A 240 -10.15 -1.43 12.69
N VAL A 241 -9.63 -0.61 11.78
CA VAL A 241 -9.56 0.86 11.90
C VAL A 241 -8.86 1.28 13.21
N ILE A 242 -7.67 0.72 13.44
CA ILE A 242 -6.88 0.99 14.64
C ILE A 242 -5.98 2.19 14.36
N GLY A 243 -6.45 3.36 14.79
CA GLY A 243 -5.69 4.61 14.71
C GLY A 243 -5.00 4.97 16.02
N ARG A 244 -3.94 5.77 15.92
CA ARG A 244 -3.42 6.50 17.07
C ARG A 244 -4.46 7.55 17.46
N ARG A 245 -5.09 7.46 18.64
CA ARG A 245 -5.78 8.63 19.19
C ARG A 245 -4.73 9.72 19.38
N ARG A 246 -4.85 10.85 18.66
CA ARG A 246 -4.20 12.08 19.12
C ARG A 246 -4.76 12.33 20.52
N ALA A 247 -3.90 12.40 21.53
CA ALA A 247 -4.27 13.08 22.75
C ALA A 247 -4.70 14.50 22.33
N ILE A 248 -5.96 14.85 22.55
CA ILE A 248 -6.42 16.24 22.50
C ILE A 248 -5.83 16.89 23.75
N THR A 249 -4.53 17.17 23.71
CA THR A 249 -3.83 18.14 24.54
C THR A 249 -2.48 18.39 23.84
N SER A 250 -2.21 19.66 23.57
CA SER A 250 -1.00 20.18 22.97
C SER A 250 0.25 19.77 23.77
N ALA A 251 1.00 18.78 23.29
CA ALA A 251 2.37 18.54 23.71
C ALA A 251 3.21 18.05 22.52
N PRO A 252 4.48 18.50 22.36
CA PRO A 252 5.27 18.23 21.17
C PRO A 252 5.58 16.74 21.04
N SER A 253 5.53 16.23 19.80
CA SER A 253 5.73 14.84 19.44
C SER A 253 7.16 14.35 19.73
N THR A 254 7.39 13.77 20.90
CA THR A 254 8.69 13.15 21.28
C THR A 254 8.78 11.67 20.91
N SER A 255 7.65 10.96 20.75
CA SER A 255 7.66 9.50 20.51
C SER A 255 7.90 9.10 19.04
N ALA A 256 7.42 9.88 18.07
CA ALA A 256 7.70 9.63 16.64
C ALA A 256 9.19 9.85 16.29
N GLY A 257 9.85 10.77 16.99
CA GLY A 257 11.29 10.98 16.91
C GLY A 257 12.09 9.81 17.50
N ARG A 258 11.56 9.10 18.51
CA ARG A 258 12.26 7.95 19.11
C ARG A 258 12.32 6.74 18.19
N MET A 259 11.21 6.40 17.53
CA MET A 259 11.11 5.23 16.64
C MET A 259 11.96 5.37 15.36
N THR A 260 12.12 6.60 14.85
CA THR A 260 13.04 6.90 13.75
C THR A 260 14.49 7.02 14.25
N SER A 261 14.72 7.53 15.47
CA SER A 261 16.07 7.67 16.03
C SER A 261 16.72 6.35 16.47
N SER A 262 15.94 5.33 16.87
CA SER A 262 16.50 4.02 17.23
C SER A 262 17.06 3.29 16.00
N ILE A 263 16.40 3.45 14.84
CA ILE A 263 16.90 2.97 13.55
C ILE A 263 18.16 3.73 13.11
N SER A 264 18.25 5.05 13.39
CA SER A 264 19.41 5.87 12.98
C SER A 264 20.62 5.81 13.94
N ARG A 265 20.43 5.52 15.23
CA ARG A 265 21.52 5.49 16.24
C ARG A 265 22.50 4.33 16.06
N THR A 266 22.17 3.32 15.26
CA THR A 266 23.14 2.27 14.85
C THR A 266 24.16 2.77 13.82
N ARG A 267 24.03 4.01 13.33
CA ARG A 267 24.89 4.60 12.29
C ARG A 267 26.09 5.38 12.83
N SER A 268 26.14 5.72 14.12
CA SER A 268 27.18 6.61 14.66
C SER A 268 28.42 5.90 15.25
N SER A 269 28.52 4.57 15.21
CA SER A 269 29.67 3.84 15.76
C SER A 269 30.68 3.34 14.72
N ARG A 270 30.54 3.68 13.43
CA ARG A 270 31.55 3.33 12.41
C ARG A 270 31.81 4.46 11.42
N GLY A 271 32.94 5.16 11.64
CA GLY A 271 33.86 5.67 10.63
C GLY A 271 33.32 6.59 9.54
N SER A 272 33.59 7.88 9.71
CA SER A 272 33.61 8.87 8.62
C SER A 272 34.64 8.49 7.56
N ALA A 273 34.18 8.09 6.36
CA ALA A 273 34.98 8.12 5.15
C ALA A 273 34.45 9.26 4.27
N GLY A 274 35.14 10.40 4.33
CA GLY A 274 34.88 11.55 3.48
C GLY A 274 35.17 11.21 2.01
N TRP A 275 34.27 11.59 1.12
CA TRP A 275 34.51 11.58 -0.31
C TRP A 275 35.15 12.91 -0.72
N ALA A 276 36.45 12.89 -0.99
CA ALA A 276 37.14 13.98 -1.65
C ALA A 276 36.90 13.88 -3.17
N THR A 277 36.21 14.86 -3.74
CA THR A 277 36.04 15.00 -5.19
C THR A 277 37.26 15.70 -5.79
N GLY A 278 38.27 14.91 -6.18
CA GLY A 278 39.37 15.37 -7.02
C GLY A 278 39.06 15.14 -8.50
N SER A 279 38.92 16.22 -9.26
CA SER A 279 38.82 16.19 -10.72
C SER A 279 40.15 16.65 -11.32
N PRO A 280 40.83 15.87 -12.19
CA PRO A 280 41.93 16.41 -12.97
C PRO A 280 41.39 17.03 -14.26
N ARG A 281 41.54 18.36 -14.39
CA ARG A 281 41.50 19.05 -15.68
C ARG A 281 42.69 18.59 -16.52
N THR A 282 42.44 18.10 -17.72
CA THR A 282 43.43 18.11 -18.80
C THR A 282 42.95 19.08 -19.88
N THR A 283 43.72 20.14 -20.04
CA THR A 283 43.67 21.07 -21.17
C THR A 283 44.45 20.46 -22.33
N SER A 284 43.88 20.40 -23.53
CA SER A 284 44.68 20.48 -24.75
C SER A 284 43.93 21.27 -25.83
N SER A 285 44.73 22.08 -26.50
CA SER A 285 44.40 23.20 -27.37
C SER A 285 43.99 22.79 -28.78
N ALA A 286 43.21 23.68 -29.41
CA ALA A 286 42.81 23.64 -30.80
C ALA A 286 43.98 23.68 -31.79
N SER A 287 43.78 23.05 -32.95
CA SER A 287 44.25 23.57 -34.24
C SER A 287 43.27 23.14 -35.34
N SER A 288 42.96 24.07 -36.24
CA SER A 288 42.18 23.93 -37.47
C SER A 288 43.08 24.36 -38.65
N PRO A 289 42.60 24.44 -39.90
CA PRO A 289 42.25 23.34 -40.80
C PRO A 289 43.01 23.41 -42.15
N THR A 290 43.11 22.29 -42.86
CA THR A 290 43.08 22.18 -44.35
C THR A 290 42.71 20.75 -44.70
#